data_AF-E4X7Y6-F1
#
_entry.id   AF-E4X7Y6-F1
#
_cell.length_a   1.000
_cell.length_b   1.000
_cell.length_c   1.000
_cell.angle_alpha   90.00
_cell.angle_beta   90.00
_cell.angle_gamma   90.00
#
_symmetry.space_group_name_H-M   'P 1'
#
loop_
_entity.id
_entity.type
_entity.pdbx_description
1 polymer ?
#
loop_
_entity_poly.entity_id
_entity_poly.type
_entity_poly.pdbx_seq_one_letter_code
_entity_poly.pdbx_strand_id
1 'polypeptide(L)'
;MSKEKLKIISKKEIKRFSRSIQDLEALIFQREKEDEFNLLQLLIHENCGNQICQPGRRQKDYSPTDWGDYWAEKKTYQKNSDIFSYYTMGNEESKCCILVLHGGGFSGLSFSLFGKQLREMTDCFIIAPDIRGHGDSRCEDETSLSIESLTEDMVSFYEEIVQHRATVIIGHSMGGALAVHVSHRTPCIGLVVIDVVEGSALEALPSMEVILRGRPGKFKSVDQAIEWAVRTNYIKNLQSAKISMPGQVQDKSPSAVDSTDQIWRINLSETANYWRGWFEGLSEKFLSAPQVKMLLLAGMDRLDTALTVGQMQGKFQLSVMPTAGHAIHEDEPRKVAELIATFITRHKFADANPNFTPQCAIPGLGGLGRMRAMM
;
A
#
# COMPACT_ATOMS: atom_id res chain seq x y z
N MET A 1 -11.03 39.91 55.47
CA MET A 1 -9.81 39.12 55.19
C MET A 1 -9.89 38.63 53.76
N SER A 2 -9.27 39.40 52.87
CA SER A 2 -9.39 39.35 51.43
C SER A 2 -8.51 38.30 50.78
N LYS A 3 -9.00 37.79 49.64
CA LYS A 3 -8.40 37.14 48.46
C LYS A 3 -6.86 37.22 48.28
N GLU A 4 -6.07 36.71 49.22
CA GLU A 4 -4.59 36.74 49.11
C GLU A 4 -3.91 35.43 49.58
N LYS A 5 -4.47 34.28 49.20
CA LYS A 5 -3.84 32.96 49.42
C LYS A 5 -3.81 32.04 48.20
N LEU A 6 -4.00 32.56 46.99
CA LEU A 6 -4.00 31.77 45.76
C LEU A 6 -3.13 32.42 44.69
N LYS A 7 -1.86 31.98 44.64
CA LYS A 7 -1.01 31.77 43.43
C LYS A 7 0.45 32.06 43.73
N ILE A 8 1.23 31.04 44.08
CA ILE A 8 2.60 30.88 43.56
C ILE A 8 2.84 29.36 43.39
N ILE A 9 2.34 28.80 42.28
CA ILE A 9 2.96 27.61 41.69
C ILE A 9 3.89 28.16 40.63
N SER A 10 5.17 27.86 40.72
CA SER A 10 6.20 28.40 39.84
C SER A 10 5.92 27.99 38.39
N LYS A 11 6.15 28.89 37.41
CA LYS A 11 6.07 28.55 35.96
C LYS A 11 6.89 27.31 35.61
N LYS A 12 7.96 27.04 36.37
CA LYS A 12 8.83 25.87 36.22
C LYS A 12 8.15 24.57 36.66
N GLU A 13 7.30 24.63 37.69
CA GLU A 13 6.51 23.50 38.18
C GLU A 13 5.35 23.17 37.23
N ILE A 14 4.67 24.19 36.69
CA ILE A 14 3.62 24.00 35.66
C ILE A 14 4.20 23.33 34.41
N LYS A 15 5.39 23.76 33.96
CA LYS A 15 6.06 23.14 32.80
C LYS A 15 6.49 21.70 33.07
N ARG A 16 6.91 21.40 34.31
CA ARG A 16 7.29 20.04 34.73
C ARG A 16 6.06 19.14 34.82
N PHE A 17 4.95 19.66 35.32
CA PHE A 17 3.67 18.92 35.41
C PHE A 17 3.09 18.63 34.02
N SER A 18 3.12 19.62 33.12
CA SER A 18 2.68 19.45 31.73
C SER A 18 3.50 18.39 30.99
N ARG A 19 4.82 18.36 31.20
CA ARG A 19 5.70 17.34 30.61
C ARG A 19 5.41 15.95 31.18
N SER A 20 5.19 15.86 32.49
CA SER A 20 4.84 14.61 33.16
C SER A 20 3.47 14.06 32.74
N ILE A 21 2.51 14.93 32.39
CA ILE A 21 1.21 14.52 31.84
C ILE A 21 1.39 13.99 30.42
N GLN A 22 2.17 14.67 29.56
CA GLN A 22 2.47 14.18 28.21
C GLN A 22 3.21 12.84 28.23
N ASP A 23 4.15 12.65 29.17
CA ASP A 23 4.85 11.37 29.35
C ASP A 23 3.88 10.26 29.81
N LEU A 24 2.90 10.59 30.66
CA LEU A 24 1.84 9.66 31.09
C LEU A 24 0.84 9.34 29.98
N GLU A 25 0.44 10.32 29.17
CA GLU A 25 -0.42 10.12 27.99
C GLU A 25 0.28 9.24 26.95
N ALA A 26 1.58 9.46 26.72
CA ALA A 26 2.38 8.61 25.85
C ALA A 26 2.50 7.17 26.38
N LEU A 27 2.67 7.00 27.70
CA LEU A 27 2.70 5.67 28.34
C LEU A 27 1.34 4.97 28.31
N ILE A 28 0.23 5.70 28.49
CA ILE A 28 -1.13 5.14 28.40
C ILE A 28 -1.42 4.75 26.95
N PHE A 29 -1.06 5.58 25.97
CA PHE A 29 -1.22 5.27 24.54
C PHE A 29 -0.36 4.08 24.11
N GLN A 30 0.89 3.99 24.58
CA GLN A 30 1.75 2.82 24.37
C GLN A 30 1.12 1.56 24.98
N ARG A 31 0.55 1.67 26.19
CA ARG A 31 -0.09 0.55 26.88
C ARG A 31 -1.39 0.11 26.21
N GLU A 32 -2.19 1.03 25.70
CA GLU A 32 -3.39 0.72 24.91
C GLU A 32 -3.03 0.03 23.58
N LYS A 33 -1.94 0.46 22.93
CA LYS A 33 -1.38 -0.21 21.74
C LYS A 33 -0.81 -1.58 22.06
N GLU A 34 -0.11 -1.74 23.19
CA GLU A 34 0.36 -3.04 23.68
C GLU A 34 -0.80 -3.96 24.05
N ASP A 35 -1.90 -3.43 24.61
CA ASP A 35 -3.08 -4.20 24.96
C ASP A 35 -3.90 -4.61 23.72
N GLU A 36 -4.06 -3.73 22.71
CA GLU A 36 -4.62 -4.11 21.40
C GLU A 36 -3.73 -5.13 20.68
N PHE A 37 -2.41 -4.99 20.78
CA PHE A 37 -1.44 -5.92 20.21
C PHE A 37 -1.44 -7.26 20.95
N ASN A 38 -1.53 -7.27 22.27
CA ASN A 38 -1.69 -8.49 23.09
C ASN A 38 -3.04 -9.16 22.81
N LEU A 39 -4.10 -8.40 22.52
CA LEU A 39 -5.38 -8.94 22.05
C LEU A 39 -5.23 -9.59 20.67
N LEU A 40 -4.46 -8.97 19.76
CA LEU A 40 -4.09 -9.53 18.46
C LEU A 40 -3.25 -10.80 18.62
N GLN A 41 -2.32 -10.82 19.58
CA GLN A 41 -1.43 -11.94 19.89
C GLN A 41 -2.20 -13.11 20.54
N LEU A 42 -3.16 -12.82 21.43
CA LEU A 42 -4.11 -13.78 21.99
C LEU A 42 -5.03 -14.36 20.89
N LEU A 43 -5.51 -13.53 19.96
CA LEU A 43 -6.29 -14.00 18.80
C LEU A 43 -5.45 -14.85 17.82
N ILE A 44 -4.14 -14.58 17.70
CA ILE A 44 -3.20 -15.40 16.90
C ILE A 44 -2.91 -16.73 17.61
N HIS A 45 -2.74 -16.74 18.93
CA HIS A 45 -2.47 -17.96 19.70
C HIS A 45 -3.72 -18.84 19.92
N GLU A 46 -4.89 -18.27 20.19
CA GLU A 46 -6.14 -19.03 20.39
C GLU A 46 -6.67 -19.65 19.10
N ASN A 47 -6.43 -19.04 17.93
CA ASN A 47 -6.82 -19.63 16.63
C ASN A 47 -5.87 -20.74 16.12
N CYS A 48 -4.72 -20.94 16.79
CA CYS A 48 -3.80 -22.04 16.53
C CYS A 48 -4.12 -23.30 17.37
N GLY A 49 -4.98 -23.19 18.39
CA GLY A 49 -5.36 -24.31 19.26
C GLY A 49 -6.78 -24.83 18.99
N ASN A 50 -6.88 -26.04 18.45
CA ASN A 50 -8.08 -26.91 18.51
C ASN A 50 -9.45 -26.24 18.26
N GLN A 51 -9.77 -25.91 17.01
CA GLN A 51 -11.17 -25.91 16.59
C GLN A 51 -11.51 -27.27 15.97
N ILE A 52 -12.23 -28.08 16.75
CA ILE A 52 -12.95 -29.26 16.30
C ILE A 52 -13.88 -28.82 15.15
N CYS A 53 -13.65 -29.37 13.96
CA CYS A 53 -14.43 -29.08 12.76
C CYS A 53 -15.93 -29.26 13.03
N GLN A 54 -16.71 -28.18 12.96
CA GLN A 54 -18.17 -28.28 12.87
C GLN A 54 -18.55 -28.84 11.48
N PRO A 55 -19.33 -29.93 11.40
CA PRO A 55 -19.73 -30.49 10.12
C PRO A 55 -20.77 -29.57 9.46
N GLY A 56 -20.38 -28.88 8.38
CA GLY A 56 -21.31 -28.06 7.58
C GLY A 56 -20.74 -26.81 6.91
N ARG A 57 -19.55 -26.32 7.29
CA ARG A 57 -18.89 -25.25 6.52
C ARG A 57 -18.20 -25.84 5.30
N ARG A 58 -18.62 -25.44 4.09
CA ARG A 58 -17.81 -25.64 2.88
C ARG A 58 -16.41 -25.12 3.14
N GLN A 59 -15.41 -25.99 3.02
CA GLN A 59 -14.00 -25.60 3.12
C GLN A 59 -13.72 -24.55 2.04
N LYS A 60 -13.13 -23.42 2.43
CA LYS A 60 -12.73 -22.39 1.48
C LYS A 60 -11.62 -22.96 0.58
N ASP A 61 -11.70 -22.65 -0.71
CA ASP A 61 -10.67 -23.01 -1.68
C ASP A 61 -9.55 -21.96 -1.65
N TYR A 62 -8.35 -22.41 -1.30
CA TYR A 62 -7.13 -21.60 -1.21
C TYR A 62 -6.13 -21.92 -2.32
N SER A 63 -6.52 -22.68 -3.36
CA SER A 63 -5.64 -22.96 -4.49
C SER A 63 -5.17 -21.67 -5.18
N PRO A 64 -3.92 -21.55 -5.63
CA PRO A 64 -3.46 -20.36 -6.33
C PRO A 64 -4.23 -20.15 -7.65
N THR A 65 -4.42 -18.89 -8.01
CA THR A 65 -4.97 -18.50 -9.32
C THR A 65 -3.83 -18.07 -10.22
N ASP A 66 -3.91 -18.40 -11.51
CA ASP A 66 -2.87 -18.06 -12.47
C ASP A 66 -2.89 -16.57 -12.80
N TRP A 67 -1.71 -15.98 -13.01
CA TRP A 67 -1.59 -14.56 -13.35
C TRP A 67 -2.28 -14.23 -14.69
N GLY A 68 -2.39 -15.19 -15.61
CA GLY A 68 -3.05 -15.05 -16.90
C GLY A 68 -4.56 -14.83 -16.83
N ASP A 69 -5.20 -15.08 -15.67
CA ASP A 69 -6.63 -14.76 -15.45
C ASP A 69 -6.89 -13.25 -15.27
N TYR A 70 -5.81 -12.48 -15.10
CA TYR A 70 -5.83 -11.04 -14.83
C TYR A 70 -5.00 -10.24 -15.83
N TRP A 71 -3.76 -10.66 -16.09
CA TRP A 71 -2.82 -9.92 -16.93
C TRP A 71 -2.77 -10.49 -18.34
N ALA A 72 -2.66 -9.60 -19.33
CA ALA A 72 -2.59 -10.00 -20.73
C ALA A 72 -1.22 -10.61 -21.06
N GLU A 73 -0.14 -10.03 -20.52
CA GLU A 73 1.21 -10.50 -20.74
C GLU A 73 2.06 -10.38 -19.47
N LYS A 74 3.06 -11.26 -19.41
CA LYS A 74 4.19 -11.17 -18.48
C LYS A 74 5.45 -11.06 -19.32
N LYS A 75 6.22 -9.99 -19.10
CA LYS A 75 7.40 -9.64 -19.88
C LYS A 75 8.60 -9.43 -18.96
N THR A 76 9.78 -9.37 -19.55
CA THR A 76 11.03 -9.07 -18.85
C THR A 76 11.71 -7.86 -19.47
N TYR A 77 12.39 -7.09 -18.62
CA TYR A 77 13.23 -5.96 -18.98
C TYR A 77 14.62 -6.21 -18.40
N GLN A 78 15.66 -6.10 -19.20
CA GLN A 78 17.03 -6.30 -18.76
C GLN A 78 17.74 -4.95 -18.61
N LYS A 79 18.32 -4.72 -17.43
CA LYS A 79 19.19 -3.57 -17.13
C LYS A 79 20.53 -4.11 -16.66
N ASN A 80 21.55 -4.03 -17.51
CA ASN A 80 22.84 -4.70 -17.29
C ASN A 80 22.65 -6.22 -17.11
N SER A 81 23.05 -6.76 -15.96
CA SER A 81 22.84 -8.17 -15.57
C SER A 81 21.55 -8.40 -14.78
N ASP A 82 20.86 -7.33 -14.36
CA ASP A 82 19.60 -7.43 -13.63
C ASP A 82 18.42 -7.65 -14.62
N ILE A 83 17.50 -8.53 -14.24
CA ILE A 83 16.29 -8.86 -14.99
C ILE A 83 15.07 -8.47 -14.16
N PHE A 84 14.26 -7.56 -14.68
CA PHE A 84 13.01 -7.12 -14.07
C PHE A 84 11.82 -7.76 -14.77
N SER A 85 10.99 -8.49 -14.02
CA SER A 85 9.72 -9.01 -14.52
C SER A 85 8.63 -7.96 -14.38
N TYR A 86 7.69 -7.91 -15.32
CA TYR A 86 6.54 -7.02 -15.25
C TYR A 86 5.32 -7.58 -15.97
N TYR A 87 4.14 -7.11 -15.56
CA TYR A 87 2.86 -7.54 -16.09
C TYR A 87 2.14 -6.38 -16.76
N THR A 88 1.40 -6.67 -17.84
CA THR A 88 0.63 -5.65 -18.59
C THR A 88 -0.85 -6.02 -18.68
N MET A 89 -1.71 -5.02 -18.60
CA MET A 89 -3.17 -5.19 -18.70
C MET A 89 -3.81 -4.01 -19.44
N GLY A 90 -4.76 -4.30 -20.32
CA GLY A 90 -5.45 -3.29 -21.12
C GLY A 90 -4.81 -3.07 -22.50
N ASN A 91 -5.29 -2.05 -23.21
CA ASN A 91 -4.78 -1.74 -24.55
C ASN A 91 -3.53 -0.87 -24.46
N GLU A 92 -2.43 -1.30 -25.05
CA GLU A 92 -1.20 -0.52 -25.12
C GLU A 92 -1.39 0.80 -25.89
N GLU A 93 -2.45 0.99 -26.68
CA GLU A 93 -2.74 2.27 -27.33
C GLU A 93 -3.57 3.24 -26.46
N SER A 94 -4.01 2.82 -25.26
CA SER A 94 -4.77 3.68 -24.36
C SER A 94 -4.01 4.97 -24.03
N LYS A 95 -4.75 6.08 -23.99
CA LYS A 95 -4.21 7.42 -23.74
C LYS A 95 -3.47 7.53 -22.40
N CYS A 96 -4.03 6.90 -21.36
CA CYS A 96 -3.47 6.93 -20.01
C CYS A 96 -2.72 5.62 -19.73
N CYS A 97 -1.45 5.74 -19.33
CA CYS A 97 -0.71 4.64 -18.72
C CYS A 97 -0.81 4.74 -17.19
N ILE A 98 -0.87 3.60 -16.51
CA ILE A 98 -0.86 3.49 -15.05
C ILE A 98 0.30 2.59 -14.67
N LEU A 99 1.31 3.16 -14.02
CA LEU A 99 2.43 2.42 -13.47
C LEU A 99 2.13 2.16 -11.99
N VAL A 100 2.02 0.88 -11.60
CA VAL A 100 1.72 0.48 -10.21
C VAL A 100 2.95 -0.12 -9.55
N LEU A 101 3.32 0.39 -8.37
CA LEU A 101 4.53 0.02 -7.62
C LEU A 101 4.13 -0.59 -6.27
N HIS A 102 4.51 -1.85 -6.05
CA HIS A 102 4.09 -2.63 -4.88
C HIS A 102 4.90 -2.32 -3.61
N GLY A 103 4.37 -2.73 -2.45
CA GLY A 103 5.05 -2.61 -1.15
C GLY A 103 6.20 -3.60 -0.95
N GLY A 104 6.97 -3.43 0.12
CA GLY A 104 8.06 -4.34 0.46
C GLY A 104 7.54 -5.73 0.84
N GLY A 105 8.11 -6.78 0.25
CA GLY A 105 7.66 -8.17 0.39
C GLY A 105 6.46 -8.55 -0.49
N PHE A 106 5.93 -7.63 -1.28
CA PHE A 106 4.85 -7.86 -2.26
C PHE A 106 5.42 -8.04 -3.67
N SER A 107 4.56 -8.16 -4.67
CA SER A 107 4.93 -8.20 -6.09
C SER A 107 3.93 -7.42 -6.95
N GLY A 108 4.18 -7.28 -8.25
CA GLY A 108 3.24 -6.69 -9.21
C GLY A 108 1.86 -7.36 -9.22
N LEU A 109 1.79 -8.64 -8.83
CA LEU A 109 0.54 -9.40 -8.70
C LEU A 109 -0.42 -8.85 -7.64
N SER A 110 0.06 -8.05 -6.69
CA SER A 110 -0.79 -7.41 -5.66
C SER A 110 -1.82 -6.45 -6.28
N PHE A 111 -1.54 -5.93 -7.48
CA PHE A 111 -2.46 -5.05 -8.20
C PHE A 111 -3.41 -5.78 -9.15
N SER A 112 -3.40 -7.12 -9.21
CA SER A 112 -4.17 -7.89 -10.20
C SER A 112 -5.67 -7.62 -10.13
N LEU A 113 -6.27 -7.75 -8.94
CA LEU A 113 -7.71 -7.59 -8.75
C LEU A 113 -8.15 -6.12 -8.88
N PHE A 114 -7.35 -5.20 -8.36
CA PHE A 114 -7.52 -3.76 -8.53
C PHE A 114 -7.50 -3.37 -10.02
N GLY A 115 -6.47 -3.80 -10.76
CA GLY A 115 -6.27 -3.42 -12.16
C GLY A 115 -7.41 -3.93 -13.05
N LYS A 116 -7.83 -5.17 -12.84
CA LYS A 116 -8.99 -5.76 -13.55
C LYS A 116 -10.24 -4.93 -13.34
N GLN A 117 -10.53 -4.54 -12.10
CA GLN A 117 -11.71 -3.74 -11.78
C GLN A 117 -11.60 -2.29 -12.28
N LEU A 118 -10.41 -1.70 -12.28
CA LEU A 118 -10.19 -0.37 -12.86
C LEU A 118 -10.47 -0.36 -14.37
N ARG A 119 -9.99 -1.37 -15.09
CA ARG A 119 -10.25 -1.55 -16.54
C ARG A 119 -11.72 -1.74 -16.89
N GLU A 120 -12.53 -2.28 -15.99
CA GLU A 120 -14.00 -2.34 -16.19
C GLU A 120 -14.61 -0.93 -16.22
N MET A 121 -13.97 0.06 -15.60
CA MET A 121 -14.49 1.42 -15.42
C MET A 121 -13.85 2.46 -16.34
N THR A 122 -12.61 2.26 -16.77
CA THR A 122 -11.85 3.25 -17.55
C THR A 122 -10.96 2.61 -18.62
N ASP A 123 -10.72 3.34 -19.71
CA ASP A 123 -9.74 2.93 -20.72
C ASP A 123 -8.32 3.42 -20.36
N CYS A 124 -7.55 2.54 -19.69
CA CYS A 124 -6.18 2.79 -19.28
C CYS A 124 -5.27 1.57 -19.53
N PHE A 125 -4.01 1.78 -19.86
CA PHE A 125 -3.01 0.71 -19.89
C PHE A 125 -2.36 0.59 -18.51
N ILE A 126 -2.25 -0.61 -17.95
CA ILE A 126 -1.66 -0.83 -16.62
C ILE A 126 -0.38 -1.64 -16.77
N ILE A 127 0.70 -1.17 -16.14
CA ILE A 127 2.01 -1.82 -16.07
C ILE A 127 2.35 -2.03 -14.59
N ALA A 128 2.62 -3.28 -14.21
CA ALA A 128 2.98 -3.67 -12.85
C ALA A 128 4.35 -4.38 -12.84
N PRO A 129 5.46 -3.66 -12.62
CA PRO A 129 6.76 -4.30 -12.43
C PRO A 129 6.87 -5.00 -11.07
N ASP A 130 7.64 -6.07 -11.05
CA ASP A 130 8.24 -6.61 -9.84
C ASP A 130 9.51 -5.79 -9.54
N ILE A 131 9.54 -5.12 -8.40
CA ILE A 131 10.67 -4.31 -7.94
C ILE A 131 11.87 -5.24 -7.64
N ARG A 132 13.10 -4.72 -7.70
CA ARG A 132 14.35 -5.42 -7.32
C ARG A 132 14.15 -6.35 -6.12
N GLY A 133 14.57 -7.61 -6.24
CA GLY A 133 14.47 -8.62 -5.19
C GLY A 133 13.06 -9.14 -4.89
N HIS A 134 12.04 -8.70 -5.64
CA HIS A 134 10.65 -9.11 -5.44
C HIS A 134 10.12 -9.89 -6.65
N GLY A 135 9.03 -10.64 -6.44
CA GLY A 135 8.37 -11.45 -7.46
C GLY A 135 9.37 -12.24 -8.32
N ASP A 136 9.24 -12.09 -9.64
CA ASP A 136 10.11 -12.76 -10.61
C ASP A 136 11.26 -11.91 -11.13
N SER A 137 11.49 -10.74 -10.53
CA SER A 137 12.71 -9.98 -10.78
C SER A 137 13.91 -10.65 -10.12
N ARG A 138 15.04 -10.67 -10.81
CA ARG A 138 16.32 -11.24 -10.38
C ARG A 138 17.42 -10.22 -10.59
N CYS A 139 18.12 -9.86 -9.52
CA CYS A 139 19.20 -8.88 -9.57
C CYS A 139 20.49 -9.46 -8.95
N GLU A 140 21.66 -8.93 -9.33
CA GLU A 140 22.94 -9.36 -8.74
C GLU A 140 22.98 -9.12 -7.23
N ASP A 141 22.53 -7.95 -6.79
CA ASP A 141 22.29 -7.61 -5.40
C ASP A 141 20.80 -7.32 -5.17
N GLU A 142 20.09 -8.34 -4.69
CA GLU A 142 18.67 -8.26 -4.33
C GLU A 142 18.44 -7.59 -2.97
N THR A 143 19.50 -7.36 -2.17
CA THR A 143 19.42 -6.80 -0.82
C THR A 143 19.59 -5.28 -0.79
N SER A 144 20.25 -4.72 -1.81
CA SER A 144 20.42 -3.26 -1.99
C SER A 144 19.10 -2.59 -2.38
N LEU A 145 18.25 -2.37 -1.38
CA LEU A 145 16.96 -1.69 -1.52
C LEU A 145 17.04 -0.24 -1.01
N SER A 146 18.15 0.47 -1.22
CA SER A 146 18.17 1.91 -0.93
C SER A 146 17.17 2.65 -1.82
N ILE A 147 16.60 3.75 -1.35
CA ILE A 147 15.63 4.50 -2.15
C ILE A 147 16.27 5.00 -3.46
N GLU A 148 17.56 5.28 -3.45
CA GLU A 148 18.36 5.67 -4.61
C GLU A 148 18.44 4.54 -5.65
N SER A 149 18.83 3.32 -5.24
CA SER A 149 18.91 2.16 -6.15
C SER A 149 17.54 1.83 -6.74
N LEU A 150 16.50 1.78 -5.88
CA LEU A 150 15.14 1.52 -6.32
C LEU A 150 14.64 2.57 -7.32
N THR A 151 14.93 3.85 -7.05
CA THR A 151 14.56 4.94 -7.95
C THR A 151 15.29 4.84 -9.28
N GLU A 152 16.59 4.52 -9.27
CA GLU A 152 17.39 4.38 -10.49
C GLU A 152 16.92 3.20 -11.35
N ASP A 153 16.51 2.11 -10.75
CA ASP A 153 15.89 0.99 -11.47
C ASP A 153 14.57 1.39 -12.12
N MET A 154 13.71 2.08 -11.38
CA MET A 154 12.40 2.47 -11.91
C MET A 154 12.46 3.62 -12.90
N VAL A 155 13.44 4.52 -12.80
CA VAL A 155 13.67 5.55 -13.84
C VAL A 155 14.13 4.90 -15.14
N SER A 156 15.10 3.98 -15.09
CA SER A 156 15.56 3.21 -16.25
C SER A 156 14.42 2.38 -16.86
N PHE A 157 13.63 1.70 -16.04
CA PHE A 157 12.43 0.98 -16.48
C PHE A 157 11.40 1.93 -17.11
N TYR A 158 11.20 3.12 -16.54
CA TYR A 158 10.26 4.11 -17.04
C TYR A 158 10.65 4.60 -18.44
N GLU A 159 11.93 4.92 -18.64
CA GLU A 159 12.44 5.39 -19.93
C GLU A 159 12.26 4.34 -21.03
N GLU A 160 12.59 3.08 -20.74
CA GLU A 160 12.59 1.99 -21.72
C GLU A 160 11.19 1.41 -21.97
N ILE A 161 10.41 1.18 -20.92
CA ILE A 161 9.14 0.43 -20.98
C ILE A 161 7.93 1.37 -20.99
N VAL A 162 7.94 2.43 -20.20
CA VAL A 162 6.82 3.37 -20.12
C VAL A 162 6.90 4.45 -21.21
N GLN A 163 8.11 4.76 -21.70
CA GLN A 163 8.38 5.62 -22.86
C GLN A 163 7.74 7.02 -22.78
N HIS A 164 7.78 7.64 -21.59
CA HIS A 164 7.29 9.02 -21.36
C HIS A 164 5.84 9.30 -21.75
N ARG A 165 5.01 8.25 -21.74
CA ARG A 165 3.56 8.37 -21.97
C ARG A 165 2.90 9.20 -20.86
N ALA A 166 1.66 9.61 -21.12
CA ALA A 166 0.81 10.25 -20.12
C ALA A 166 0.51 9.27 -18.98
N THR A 167 1.35 9.27 -17.94
CA THR A 167 1.37 8.24 -16.90
C THR A 167 0.86 8.74 -15.55
N VAL A 168 0.00 7.96 -14.92
CA VAL A 168 -0.31 8.05 -13.48
C VAL A 168 0.53 7.01 -12.75
N ILE A 169 1.34 7.44 -11.78
CA ILE A 169 2.14 6.54 -10.95
C ILE A 169 1.38 6.30 -9.65
N ILE A 170 1.19 5.03 -9.31
CA ILE A 170 0.47 4.59 -8.11
C ILE A 170 1.42 3.72 -7.29
N GLY A 171 1.59 4.01 -6.02
CA GLY A 171 2.51 3.26 -5.17
C GLY A 171 1.92 2.90 -3.81
N HIS A 172 2.16 1.68 -3.35
CA HIS A 172 1.77 1.21 -2.01
C HIS A 172 2.98 1.09 -1.08
N SER A 173 2.89 1.64 0.13
CA SER A 173 3.93 1.50 1.17
C SER A 173 5.35 1.88 0.65
N MET A 174 6.32 0.95 0.63
CA MET A 174 7.63 1.13 -0.02
C MET A 174 7.49 1.61 -1.48
N GLY A 175 6.58 1.03 -2.24
CA GLY A 175 6.26 1.46 -3.61
C GLY A 175 5.63 2.85 -3.67
N GLY A 176 4.96 3.30 -2.60
CA GLY A 176 4.45 4.66 -2.43
C GLY A 176 5.57 5.68 -2.28
N ALA A 177 6.55 5.37 -1.43
CA ALA A 177 7.78 6.15 -1.35
C ALA A 177 8.50 6.21 -2.70
N LEU A 178 8.69 5.05 -3.33
CA LEU A 178 9.32 4.95 -4.63
C LEU A 178 8.58 5.76 -5.71
N ALA A 179 7.25 5.72 -5.73
CA ALA A 179 6.43 6.49 -6.66
C ALA A 179 6.69 8.00 -6.54
N VAL A 180 6.81 8.52 -5.33
CA VAL A 180 7.14 9.94 -5.08
C VAL A 180 8.54 10.28 -5.60
N HIS A 181 9.53 9.39 -5.42
CA HIS A 181 10.88 9.65 -5.93
C HIS A 181 10.95 9.59 -7.46
N VAL A 182 10.31 8.60 -8.07
CA VAL A 182 10.24 8.43 -9.53
C VAL A 182 9.48 9.60 -10.17
N SER A 183 8.38 10.08 -9.58
CA SER A 183 7.59 11.20 -10.13
C SER A 183 8.36 12.52 -10.25
N HIS A 184 9.47 12.68 -9.52
CA HIS A 184 10.34 13.85 -9.63
C HIS A 184 11.42 13.71 -10.70
N ARG A 185 11.69 12.49 -11.16
CA ARG A 185 12.71 12.19 -12.16
C ARG A 185 12.11 11.81 -13.52
N THR A 186 10.82 11.48 -13.57
CA THR A 186 10.13 11.07 -14.79
C THR A 186 8.89 11.92 -15.06
N PRO A 187 8.54 12.21 -16.33
CA PRO A 187 7.28 12.87 -16.66
C PRO A 187 6.09 12.03 -16.20
N CYS A 188 5.19 12.58 -15.40
CA CYS A 188 3.92 11.95 -15.05
C CYS A 188 2.84 13.02 -14.88
N ILE A 189 1.57 12.61 -15.02
CA ILE A 189 0.40 13.50 -14.96
C ILE A 189 -0.37 13.38 -13.64
N GLY A 190 -0.19 12.26 -12.93
CA GLY A 190 -0.82 12.00 -11.64
C GLY A 190 0.05 11.14 -10.74
N LEU A 191 -0.09 11.35 -9.43
CA LEU A 191 0.62 10.60 -8.39
C LEU A 191 -0.38 10.14 -7.32
N VAL A 192 -0.46 8.83 -7.10
CA VAL A 192 -1.33 8.23 -6.08
C VAL A 192 -0.47 7.46 -5.09
N VAL A 193 -0.59 7.80 -3.82
CA VAL A 193 0.14 7.13 -2.74
C VAL A 193 -0.85 6.38 -1.86
N ILE A 194 -0.57 5.10 -1.61
CA ILE A 194 -1.43 4.19 -0.84
C ILE A 194 -0.73 3.80 0.46
N ASP A 195 -1.34 4.20 1.56
CA ASP A 195 -1.06 3.80 2.93
C ASP A 195 0.40 3.99 3.38
N VAL A 196 0.97 5.17 3.05
CA VAL A 196 2.25 5.62 3.60
C VAL A 196 2.23 7.12 3.87
N VAL A 197 2.67 7.47 5.08
CA VAL A 197 2.89 8.85 5.55
C VAL A 197 4.16 8.84 6.38
N GLU A 198 5.05 9.81 6.16
CA GLU A 198 6.38 9.85 6.79
C GLU A 198 6.34 9.65 8.30
N GLY A 199 5.60 10.49 9.04
CA GLY A 199 5.57 10.43 10.50
C GLY A 199 5.15 9.07 11.03
N SER A 200 3.98 8.59 10.59
CA SER A 200 3.46 7.28 11.02
C SER A 200 4.31 6.10 10.55
N ALA A 201 4.95 6.19 9.37
CA ALA A 201 5.81 5.13 8.85
C ALA A 201 7.09 4.99 9.68
N LEU A 202 7.73 6.11 10.03
CA LEU A 202 8.93 6.12 10.88
C LEU A 202 8.65 5.61 12.29
N GLU A 203 7.49 5.98 12.86
CA GLU A 203 7.04 5.47 14.16
C GLU A 203 6.72 3.96 14.13
N ALA A 204 6.26 3.45 12.99
CA ALA A 204 5.91 2.04 12.82
C ALA A 204 7.10 1.11 12.53
N LEU A 205 8.31 1.63 12.24
CA LEU A 205 9.46 0.79 11.89
C LEU A 205 9.79 -0.30 12.93
N PRO A 206 9.80 -0.04 14.25
CA PRO A 206 10.02 -1.10 15.24
C PRO A 206 8.93 -2.17 15.20
N SER A 207 7.68 -1.77 14.94
CA SER A 207 6.55 -2.70 14.82
C SER A 207 6.67 -3.58 13.57
N MET A 208 7.24 -3.05 12.49
CA MET A 208 7.49 -3.81 11.26
C MET A 208 8.43 -4.99 11.51
N GLU A 209 9.53 -4.82 12.26
CA GLU A 209 10.42 -5.95 12.61
C GLU A 209 9.68 -7.04 13.39
N VAL A 210 8.82 -6.65 14.33
CA VAL A 210 8.03 -7.59 15.13
C VAL A 210 7.05 -8.36 14.24
N ILE A 211 6.36 -7.67 13.33
CA ILE A 211 5.45 -8.29 12.35
C ILE A 211 6.20 -9.28 11.47
N LEU A 212 7.39 -8.92 10.96
CA LEU A 212 8.19 -9.81 10.12
C LEU A 212 8.68 -11.05 10.87
N ARG A 213 9.12 -10.91 12.12
CA ARG A 213 9.53 -12.04 12.97
C ARG A 213 8.37 -12.95 13.36
N GLY A 214 7.15 -12.42 13.41
CA GLY A 214 5.94 -13.20 13.67
C GLY A 214 5.46 -14.06 12.49
N ARG A 215 6.05 -13.91 11.30
CA ARG A 215 5.69 -14.71 10.12
C ARG A 215 6.18 -16.16 10.27
N PRO A 216 5.44 -17.15 9.71
CA PRO A 216 5.96 -18.50 9.56
C PRO A 216 7.27 -18.47 8.77
N GLY A 217 8.29 -19.21 9.25
CA GLY A 217 9.57 -19.30 8.52
C GLY A 217 9.48 -20.07 7.20
N LYS A 218 8.45 -20.88 7.02
CA LYS A 218 8.14 -21.62 5.79
C LYS A 218 6.67 -22.05 5.74
N PHE A 219 6.21 -22.40 4.55
CA PHE A 219 4.92 -23.04 4.29
C PHE A 219 5.15 -24.38 3.58
N LYS A 220 4.21 -25.32 3.68
CA LYS A 220 4.26 -26.61 2.98
C LYS A 220 3.84 -26.52 1.52
N SER A 221 3.08 -25.49 1.16
CA SER A 221 2.58 -25.24 -0.19
C SER A 221 2.14 -23.78 -0.31
N VAL A 222 1.92 -23.33 -1.55
CA VAL A 222 1.35 -22.00 -1.84
C VAL A 222 -0.06 -21.86 -1.26
N ASP A 223 -0.88 -22.91 -1.34
CA ASP A 223 -2.23 -22.96 -0.76
C ASP A 223 -2.22 -22.65 0.74
N GLN A 224 -1.23 -23.19 1.46
CA GLN A 224 -1.08 -22.93 2.90
C GLN A 224 -0.65 -21.48 3.16
N ALA A 225 0.18 -20.89 2.30
CA ALA A 225 0.55 -19.48 2.41
C ALA A 225 -0.68 -18.58 2.18
N ILE A 226 -1.53 -18.90 1.19
CA ILE A 226 -2.79 -18.20 0.93
C ILE A 226 -3.75 -18.33 2.11
N GLU A 227 -3.93 -19.54 2.65
CA GLU A 227 -4.75 -19.76 3.84
C GLU A 227 -4.25 -18.91 5.02
N TRP A 228 -2.95 -18.95 5.30
CA TRP A 228 -2.34 -18.18 6.38
C TRP A 228 -2.57 -16.67 6.20
N ALA A 229 -2.40 -16.16 4.98
CA ALA A 229 -2.55 -14.74 4.69
C ALA A 229 -3.98 -14.25 4.99
N VAL A 230 -4.99 -15.03 4.58
CA VAL A 230 -6.40 -14.72 4.83
C VAL A 230 -6.77 -14.89 6.30
N ARG A 231 -6.28 -15.94 6.97
CA ARG A 231 -6.61 -16.21 8.39
C ARG A 231 -5.99 -15.21 9.35
N THR A 232 -4.82 -14.67 9.02
CA THR A 232 -4.11 -13.67 9.84
C THR A 232 -4.47 -12.23 9.47
N ASN A 233 -5.38 -12.03 8.51
CA ASN A 233 -5.69 -10.71 7.92
C ASN A 233 -4.47 -9.99 7.33
N TYR A 234 -3.42 -10.72 6.93
CA TYR A 234 -2.32 -10.16 6.15
C TYR A 234 -2.82 -9.64 4.80
N ILE A 235 -3.72 -10.41 4.17
CA ILE A 235 -4.55 -9.99 3.03
C ILE A 235 -5.97 -10.48 3.32
N LYS A 236 -6.92 -9.57 3.56
CA LYS A 236 -8.29 -9.92 3.96
C LYS A 236 -9.09 -10.53 2.80
N ASN A 237 -8.79 -10.10 1.58
CA ASN A 237 -9.51 -10.54 0.39
C ASN A 237 -8.95 -11.86 -0.15
N LEU A 238 -9.76 -12.92 -0.08
CA LEU A 238 -9.36 -14.25 -0.58
C LEU A 238 -9.03 -14.23 -2.08
N GLN A 239 -9.78 -13.52 -2.92
CA GLN A 239 -9.50 -13.48 -4.36
C GLN A 239 -8.18 -12.79 -4.65
N SER A 240 -7.85 -11.71 -3.93
CA SER A 240 -6.54 -11.06 -4.04
C SER A 240 -5.42 -11.96 -3.53
N ALA A 241 -5.59 -12.59 -2.37
CA ALA A 241 -4.59 -13.49 -1.81
C ALA A 241 -4.26 -14.67 -2.74
N LYS A 242 -5.27 -15.28 -3.40
CA LYS A 242 -5.07 -16.40 -4.33
C LYS A 242 -4.16 -16.04 -5.52
N ILE A 243 -4.14 -14.78 -5.95
CA ILE A 243 -3.34 -14.31 -7.09
C ILE A 243 -2.02 -13.65 -6.66
N SER A 244 -1.99 -12.95 -5.52
CA SER A 244 -0.83 -12.16 -5.10
C SER A 244 0.17 -12.93 -4.24
N MET A 245 -0.28 -13.84 -3.38
CA MET A 245 0.60 -14.61 -2.49
C MET A 245 1.64 -15.47 -3.22
N PRO A 246 1.36 -16.08 -4.40
CA PRO A 246 2.38 -16.79 -5.17
C PRO A 246 3.63 -15.93 -5.46
N GLY A 247 3.47 -14.62 -5.66
CA GLY A 247 4.59 -13.69 -5.89
C GLY A 247 5.35 -13.26 -4.63
N GLN A 248 4.87 -13.65 -3.45
CA GLN A 248 5.50 -13.34 -2.15
C GLN A 248 6.27 -14.53 -1.56
N VAL A 249 6.13 -15.71 -2.16
CA VAL A 249 6.82 -16.93 -1.75
C VAL A 249 7.60 -17.52 -2.93
N GLN A 250 8.50 -18.45 -2.62
CA GLN A 250 9.27 -19.20 -3.61
C GLN A 250 9.61 -20.59 -3.08
N ASP A 251 9.93 -21.50 -4.00
CA ASP A 251 10.42 -22.83 -3.64
C ASP A 251 11.71 -22.73 -2.83
N LYS A 252 11.76 -23.42 -1.68
CA LYS A 252 12.96 -23.45 -0.83
C LYS A 252 14.17 -24.08 -1.55
N SER A 253 13.92 -25.07 -2.39
CA SER A 253 14.94 -25.76 -3.17
C SER A 253 14.34 -26.13 -4.52
N PRO A 254 14.53 -25.30 -5.56
CA PRO A 254 14.01 -25.57 -6.91
C PRO A 254 14.50 -26.91 -7.48
N SER A 255 15.63 -27.42 -6.98
CA SER A 255 16.27 -28.66 -7.42
C SER A 255 15.79 -29.91 -6.66
N ALA A 256 15.02 -29.77 -5.58
CA ALA A 256 14.53 -30.89 -4.79
C ALA A 256 13.18 -31.38 -5.37
N VAL A 257 13.23 -32.51 -6.08
CA VAL A 257 12.12 -33.08 -6.88
C VAL A 257 10.84 -33.35 -6.07
N ASP A 258 10.92 -33.47 -4.74
CA ASP A 258 9.79 -33.87 -3.87
C ASP A 258 9.37 -32.82 -2.82
N SER A 259 9.98 -31.63 -2.81
CA SER A 259 9.70 -30.61 -1.78
C SER A 259 8.82 -29.49 -2.31
N THR A 260 7.56 -29.43 -1.88
CA THR A 260 6.66 -28.29 -2.11
C THR A 260 6.82 -27.15 -1.09
N ASP A 261 7.79 -27.27 -0.17
CA ASP A 261 8.05 -26.26 0.86
C ASP A 261 8.36 -24.90 0.23
N GLN A 262 7.58 -23.90 0.64
CA GLN A 262 7.70 -22.51 0.24
C GLN A 262 8.38 -21.70 1.35
N ILE A 263 9.20 -20.74 0.96
CA ILE A 263 9.77 -19.70 1.83
C ILE A 263 9.40 -18.32 1.29
N TRP A 264 9.53 -17.28 2.10
CA TRP A 264 9.35 -15.91 1.62
C TRP A 264 10.32 -15.59 0.48
N ARG A 265 9.83 -14.94 -0.57
CA ARG A 265 10.64 -14.56 -1.75
C ARG A 265 11.82 -13.68 -1.35
N ILE A 266 11.58 -12.76 -0.41
CA ILE A 266 12.59 -11.85 0.13
C ILE A 266 12.59 -11.88 1.65
N ASN A 267 13.78 -11.91 2.26
CA ASN A 267 13.92 -11.66 3.69
C ASN A 267 13.93 -10.15 3.93
N LEU A 268 12.74 -9.56 4.05
CA LEU A 268 12.61 -8.11 4.21
C LEU A 268 13.32 -7.56 5.46
N SER A 269 13.58 -8.40 6.47
CA SER A 269 14.31 -7.97 7.68
C SER A 269 15.76 -7.61 7.39
N GLU A 270 16.37 -8.18 6.35
CA GLU A 270 17.76 -7.85 5.96
C GLU A 270 17.88 -6.46 5.34
N THR A 271 16.75 -5.86 4.94
CA THR A 271 16.72 -4.54 4.31
C THR A 271 16.42 -3.42 5.31
N ALA A 272 16.39 -3.73 6.62
CA ALA A 272 16.05 -2.80 7.70
C ALA A 272 16.88 -1.51 7.71
N ASN A 273 18.15 -1.60 7.28
CA ASN A 273 19.04 -0.44 7.17
C ASN A 273 18.55 0.61 6.17
N TYR A 274 17.69 0.24 5.21
CA TYR A 274 17.15 1.14 4.19
C TYR A 274 15.79 1.73 4.55
N TRP A 275 15.04 1.14 5.48
CA TRP A 275 13.64 1.50 5.72
C TRP A 275 13.46 2.96 6.11
N ARG A 276 14.35 3.50 6.95
CA ARG A 276 14.33 4.92 7.32
C ARG A 276 14.48 5.82 6.10
N GLY A 277 15.40 5.47 5.20
CA GLY A 277 15.66 6.22 3.97
C GLY A 277 14.52 6.19 2.96
N TRP A 278 13.61 5.21 3.04
CA TRP A 278 12.41 5.19 2.20
C TRP A 278 11.42 6.31 2.57
N PHE A 279 11.34 6.68 3.84
CA PHE A 279 10.26 7.53 4.34
C PHE A 279 10.74 8.91 4.80
N GLU A 280 12.03 9.09 5.11
CA GLU A 280 12.57 10.39 5.53
C GLU A 280 12.42 11.46 4.45
N GLY A 281 11.76 12.57 4.79
CA GLY A 281 11.44 13.67 3.88
C GLY A 281 10.33 13.38 2.86
N LEU A 282 9.65 12.22 2.97
CA LEU A 282 8.65 11.79 2.00
C LEU A 282 7.46 12.74 1.92
N SER A 283 6.99 13.26 3.06
CA SER A 283 5.77 14.10 3.10
C SER A 283 5.98 15.43 2.38
N GLU A 284 7.10 16.11 2.65
CA GLU A 284 7.45 17.36 1.95
C GLU A 284 7.70 17.12 0.47
N LYS A 285 8.37 16.01 0.14
CA LYS A 285 8.62 15.64 -1.26
C LYS A 285 7.32 15.38 -2.01
N PHE A 286 6.38 14.63 -1.44
CA PHE A 286 5.05 14.43 -2.00
C PHE A 286 4.32 15.76 -2.21
N LEU A 287 4.34 16.66 -1.24
CA LEU A 287 3.69 17.98 -1.36
C LEU A 287 4.32 18.87 -2.45
N SER A 288 5.62 18.73 -2.68
CA SER A 288 6.37 19.48 -3.71
C SER A 288 6.15 18.98 -5.14
N ALA A 289 5.65 17.75 -5.31
CA ALA A 289 5.43 17.17 -6.63
C ALA A 289 4.39 18.01 -7.41
N PRO A 290 4.69 18.46 -8.65
CA PRO A 290 3.83 19.39 -9.39
C PRO A 290 2.54 18.72 -9.93
N GLN A 291 2.48 17.39 -9.96
CA GLN A 291 1.38 16.64 -10.52
C GLN A 291 0.12 16.70 -9.65
N VAL A 292 -1.01 16.29 -10.23
CA VAL A 292 -2.23 16.06 -9.47
C VAL A 292 -2.02 14.87 -8.54
N LYS A 293 -2.37 15.04 -7.26
CA LYS A 293 -2.03 14.07 -6.21
C LYS A 293 -3.26 13.51 -5.54
N MET A 294 -3.19 12.22 -5.20
CA MET A 294 -4.14 11.54 -4.32
C MET A 294 -3.41 10.75 -3.24
N LEU A 295 -3.95 10.76 -2.03
CA LEU A 295 -3.50 9.96 -0.90
C LEU A 295 -4.66 9.06 -0.44
N LEU A 296 -4.41 7.76 -0.37
CA LEU A 296 -5.34 6.76 0.16
C LEU A 296 -4.78 6.23 1.49
N LEU A 297 -5.53 6.32 2.58
CA LEU A 297 -5.10 5.85 3.90
C LEU A 297 -6.09 4.86 4.51
N ALA A 298 -5.60 3.89 5.26
CA ALA A 298 -6.47 3.02 6.04
C ALA A 298 -7.09 3.81 7.21
N GLY A 299 -6.35 4.73 7.83
CA GLY A 299 -6.82 5.56 8.94
C GLY A 299 -6.36 7.02 8.84
N MET A 300 -7.17 7.95 9.39
CA MET A 300 -6.83 9.39 9.44
C MET A 300 -5.77 9.72 10.48
N ASP A 301 -5.61 8.86 11.48
CA ASP A 301 -4.60 8.91 12.54
C ASP A 301 -3.17 8.81 12.00
N ARG A 302 -3.02 8.47 10.71
CA ARG A 302 -1.73 8.34 10.04
C ARG A 302 -1.19 9.65 9.45
N LEU A 303 -2.01 10.70 9.36
CA LEU A 303 -1.56 11.98 8.80
C LEU A 303 -0.58 12.68 9.75
N ASP A 304 0.60 13.03 9.23
CA ASP A 304 1.52 13.91 9.94
C ASP A 304 1.13 15.39 9.79
N THR A 305 1.86 16.25 10.49
CA THR A 305 1.62 17.70 10.48
C THR A 305 1.72 18.28 9.06
N ALA A 306 2.70 17.86 8.26
CA ALA A 306 2.94 18.42 6.93
C ALA A 306 1.79 18.07 5.98
N LEU A 307 1.39 16.79 5.93
CA LEU A 307 0.26 16.34 5.10
C LEU A 307 -1.07 16.87 5.61
N THR A 308 -1.25 17.06 6.91
CA THR A 308 -2.44 17.71 7.47
C THR A 308 -2.57 19.14 6.96
N VAL A 309 -1.49 19.93 7.04
CA VAL A 309 -1.45 21.30 6.52
C VAL A 309 -1.67 21.31 5.00
N GLY A 310 -0.99 20.41 4.27
CA GLY A 310 -1.13 20.28 2.82
C GLY A 310 -2.55 19.92 2.38
N GLN A 311 -3.22 19.06 3.15
CA GLN A 311 -4.62 18.68 2.93
C GLN A 311 -5.55 19.86 3.18
N MET A 312 -5.35 20.62 4.26
CA MET A 312 -6.15 21.83 4.53
C MET A 312 -5.95 22.92 3.46
N GLN A 313 -4.79 22.94 2.81
CA GLN A 313 -4.51 23.81 1.66
C GLN A 313 -5.06 23.27 0.33
N GLY A 314 -5.67 22.08 0.31
CA GLY A 314 -6.21 21.46 -0.90
C GLY A 314 -5.14 21.01 -1.90
N LYS A 315 -3.92 20.70 -1.44
CA LYS A 315 -2.80 20.31 -2.31
C LYS A 315 -2.93 18.92 -2.94
N PHE A 316 -3.77 18.06 -2.37
CA PHE A 316 -4.03 16.71 -2.85
C PHE A 316 -5.45 16.25 -2.47
N GLN A 317 -5.93 15.18 -3.11
CA GLN A 317 -7.17 14.53 -2.75
C GLN A 317 -6.90 13.43 -1.71
N LEU A 318 -7.56 13.49 -0.56
CA LEU A 318 -7.48 12.45 0.47
C LEU A 318 -8.73 11.57 0.43
N SER A 319 -8.56 10.25 0.49
CA SER A 319 -9.65 9.30 0.78
C SER A 319 -9.20 8.30 1.85
N VAL A 320 -10.14 7.90 2.71
CA VAL A 320 -9.86 7.06 3.88
C VAL A 320 -10.69 5.79 3.81
N MET A 321 -10.08 4.65 4.11
CA MET A 321 -10.67 3.31 3.99
C MET A 321 -10.49 2.53 5.31
N PRO A 322 -11.29 2.84 6.35
CA PRO A 322 -11.09 2.31 7.71
C PRO A 322 -11.31 0.80 7.85
N THR A 323 -12.00 0.18 6.89
CA THR A 323 -12.24 -1.26 6.88
C THR A 323 -11.08 -2.06 6.28
N ALA A 324 -10.15 -1.41 5.57
CA ALA A 324 -8.97 -2.03 4.99
C ALA A 324 -7.86 -2.21 6.04
N GLY A 325 -7.00 -3.20 5.84
CA GLY A 325 -5.70 -3.29 6.49
C GLY A 325 -4.65 -2.45 5.76
N HIS A 326 -3.40 -2.87 5.87
CA HIS A 326 -2.26 -2.18 5.23
C HIS A 326 -2.31 -2.22 3.70
N ALA A 327 -2.69 -3.37 3.13
CA ALA A 327 -2.80 -3.55 1.68
C ALA A 327 -4.19 -3.14 1.17
N ILE A 328 -4.51 -1.84 1.24
CA ILE A 328 -5.84 -1.30 0.90
C ILE A 328 -6.31 -1.73 -0.51
N HIS A 329 -5.40 -1.72 -1.48
CA HIS A 329 -5.66 -2.10 -2.86
C HIS A 329 -5.95 -3.60 -3.05
N GLU A 330 -5.53 -4.45 -2.10
CA GLU A 330 -5.87 -5.88 -2.08
C GLU A 330 -7.13 -6.18 -1.28
N ASP A 331 -7.31 -5.49 -0.14
CA ASP A 331 -8.45 -5.70 0.75
C ASP A 331 -9.75 -5.17 0.14
N GLU A 332 -9.71 -3.97 -0.45
CA GLU A 332 -10.87 -3.28 -1.02
C GLU A 332 -10.63 -2.79 -2.47
N PRO A 333 -10.25 -3.71 -3.39
CA PRO A 333 -9.82 -3.37 -4.73
C PRO A 333 -10.86 -2.58 -5.51
N ARG A 334 -12.16 -2.88 -5.28
CA ARG A 334 -13.25 -2.25 -6.04
C ARG A 334 -13.41 -0.79 -5.67
N LYS A 335 -13.38 -0.49 -4.37
CA LYS A 335 -13.50 0.89 -3.90
C LYS A 335 -12.26 1.70 -4.29
N VAL A 336 -11.07 1.11 -4.20
CA VAL A 336 -9.83 1.74 -4.67
C VAL A 336 -9.91 2.04 -6.17
N ALA A 337 -10.37 1.08 -6.97
CA ALA A 337 -10.57 1.24 -8.40
C ALA A 337 -11.62 2.32 -8.73
N GLU A 338 -12.73 2.41 -7.99
CA GLU A 338 -13.76 3.44 -8.18
C GLU A 338 -13.24 4.86 -7.86
N LEU A 339 -12.45 5.00 -6.79
CA LEU A 339 -11.81 6.26 -6.42
C LEU A 339 -10.81 6.71 -7.48
N ILE A 340 -9.96 5.79 -7.95
CA ILE A 340 -8.95 6.09 -8.97
C ILE A 340 -9.60 6.33 -10.33
N ALA A 341 -10.62 5.56 -10.72
CA ALA A 341 -11.41 5.80 -11.93
C ALA A 341 -12.03 7.21 -11.91
N THR A 342 -12.64 7.59 -10.79
CA THR A 342 -13.21 8.93 -10.60
C THR A 342 -12.13 10.01 -10.71
N PHE A 343 -10.96 9.79 -10.12
CA PHE A 343 -9.81 10.69 -10.19
C PHE A 343 -9.31 10.89 -11.63
N ILE A 344 -9.00 9.80 -12.34
CA ILE A 344 -8.44 9.89 -13.70
C ILE A 344 -9.45 10.43 -14.71
N THR A 345 -10.75 10.13 -14.56
CA THR A 345 -11.80 10.70 -15.42
C THR A 345 -12.04 12.18 -15.11
N ARG A 346 -12.09 12.58 -13.82
CA ARG A 346 -12.27 13.98 -13.40
C ARG A 346 -11.17 14.88 -13.99
N HIS A 347 -9.94 14.38 -14.02
CA HIS A 347 -8.79 15.10 -14.57
C HIS A 347 -8.57 14.89 -16.08
N LYS A 348 -9.48 14.17 -16.76
CA LYS A 348 -9.43 13.89 -18.21
C LYS A 348 -8.17 13.15 -18.68
N PHE A 349 -7.60 12.34 -17.78
CA PHE A 349 -6.45 11.50 -18.07
C PHE A 349 -6.88 10.29 -18.91
N ALA A 350 -7.98 9.64 -18.52
CA ALA A 350 -8.58 8.50 -19.21
C ALA A 350 -10.10 8.72 -19.42
N ASP A 351 -10.64 8.10 -20.46
CA ASP A 351 -12.08 8.09 -20.72
C ASP A 351 -12.77 7.03 -19.84
N ALA A 352 -13.97 7.35 -19.37
CA ALA A 352 -14.81 6.40 -18.63
C ALA A 352 -15.49 5.43 -19.61
N ASN A 353 -15.58 4.17 -19.23
CA ASN A 353 -16.35 3.19 -19.96
C ASN A 353 -17.86 3.53 -19.86
N PRO A 354 -18.69 3.15 -20.86
CA PRO A 354 -20.11 3.55 -20.91
C PRO A 354 -20.94 3.19 -19.69
N ASN A 355 -20.56 2.12 -18.97
CA ASN A 355 -21.27 1.61 -17.79
C ASN A 355 -20.78 2.22 -16.47
N PHE A 356 -19.76 3.08 -16.50
CA PHE A 356 -19.22 3.73 -15.31
C PHE A 356 -19.62 5.21 -15.29
N THR A 357 -20.32 5.62 -14.23
CA THR A 357 -20.59 7.03 -13.96
C THR A 357 -19.72 7.47 -12.78
N PRO A 358 -18.73 8.35 -12.99
CA PRO A 358 -17.91 8.87 -11.92
C PRO A 358 -18.79 9.54 -10.87
N GLN A 359 -18.65 9.14 -9.60
CA GLN A 359 -19.37 9.82 -8.53
C GLN A 359 -18.79 11.23 -8.39
N CYS A 360 -19.63 12.25 -8.61
CA CYS A 360 -19.22 13.63 -8.42
C CYS A 360 -18.98 13.83 -6.91
N ALA A 361 -17.74 14.10 -6.51
CA ALA A 361 -17.44 14.46 -5.13
C ALA A 361 -18.14 15.79 -4.80
N ILE A 362 -19.30 15.71 -4.14
CA ILE A 362 -19.81 16.79 -3.29
C ILE A 362 -19.74 16.28 -1.85
N PRO A 363 -18.66 16.56 -1.11
CA PRO A 363 -18.71 16.45 0.34
C PRO A 363 -19.36 17.74 0.89
N GLY A 364 -20.61 17.66 1.30
CA GLY A 364 -21.23 18.61 2.23
C GLY A 364 -21.99 19.80 1.63
N LEU A 365 -23.23 19.58 1.16
CA LEU A 365 -24.38 20.50 1.27
C LEU A 365 -25.62 19.82 0.65
N GLY A 366 -25.96 18.62 1.12
CA GLY A 366 -27.22 17.95 0.80
C GLY A 366 -28.32 18.48 1.71
N GLY A 367 -28.87 19.65 1.40
CA GLY A 367 -29.94 20.21 2.23
C GLY A 367 -30.47 21.59 1.85
N LEU A 368 -30.53 21.97 0.57
CA LEU A 368 -31.50 22.99 0.13
C LEU A 368 -31.81 22.81 -1.36
N GLY A 369 -33.11 22.73 -1.63
CA GLY A 369 -33.69 22.21 -2.86
C GLY A 369 -33.31 22.98 -4.12
N ARG A 370 -33.20 22.22 -5.22
CA ARG A 370 -33.35 22.75 -6.57
C ARG A 370 -34.78 23.26 -6.73
N MET A 371 -35.01 24.55 -6.54
CA MET A 371 -36.17 25.21 -7.13
C MET A 371 -35.90 25.36 -8.62
N ARG A 372 -36.71 24.68 -9.43
CA ARG A 372 -36.78 24.86 -10.88
C ARG A 372 -37.16 26.31 -11.16
N ALA A 373 -36.32 27.03 -11.89
CA ALA A 373 -36.78 28.17 -12.68
C ALA A 373 -37.49 27.60 -13.92
N MET A 374 -38.82 27.59 -13.88
CA MET A 374 -39.66 27.68 -15.08
C MET A 374 -40.09 29.14 -15.22
N MET A 375 -40.27 29.55 -16.49
CA MET A 375 -40.72 30.85 -16.98
C MET A 375 -41.77 31.55 -16.12
#